data_AF-A0A0D7BFW2-F1
#
_entry.id   AF-A0A0D7BFW2-F1
#
_cell.length_a   1.000
_cell.length_b   1.000
_cell.length_c   1.000
_cell.angle_alpha   90.00
_cell.angle_beta   90.00
_cell.angle_gamma   90.00
#
_symmetry.space_group_name_H-M   'P 1'
#
loop_
_entity.id
_entity.type
_entity.pdbx_description
1 polymer ?
#
loop_
_entity_poly.entity_id
_entity_poly.type
_entity_poly.pdbx_seq_one_letter_code
_entity_poly.pdbx_strand_id
1 'polypeptide(L)'
;MSNSEENVVKALPNAAIKSEPEPCDVPILVRRRSQRSPEKPRQKYFDSDSDEPSELDKKKRKKKPNSSSRTAMRSPAKKARTDPETYAHLHGLPDHLRYELDILFCGINPGVVSATVGHHYGHATNHFYKCLHSSGLTPGDAPLLPVEDVTLPERFNFGLTNLGDRPTPTQGDLSNDELKAGVTPLMRKVAFYRPRIVAFVGITMAKIAFQAATGKPAKIVDNPGLMPFKMVHGAGNGNVEETLFFVTPSTSGRVTQFQLPDKIAVFAELKARLKTAKDGTLDTGHFAVIHPPTMAPLNNTILPVKSISNFLRPLDVAPTTSVATVIPDGPVVKCEEVEEDTES
;
A
#
# COMPACT_ATOMS: atom_id res chain seq x y z
N MET A 1 -26.26 65.29 -16.50
CA MET A 1 -24.85 65.71 -16.42
C MET A 1 -24.11 64.60 -15.70
N SER A 2 -23.14 64.06 -16.40
CA SER A 2 -22.44 62.78 -16.21
C SER A 2 -21.23 62.89 -15.28
N ASN A 3 -20.82 61.72 -14.75
CA ASN A 3 -19.46 61.18 -14.56
C ASN A 3 -19.51 60.31 -13.28
N SER A 4 -19.43 58.97 -13.24
CA SER A 4 -18.54 57.96 -13.84
C SER A 4 -17.06 58.11 -13.46
N GLU A 5 -16.61 57.32 -12.50
CA GLU A 5 -15.20 56.91 -12.36
C GLU A 5 -15.13 55.39 -12.17
N GLU A 6 -14.85 54.71 -13.29
CA GLU A 6 -14.33 53.35 -13.34
C GLU A 6 -12.88 53.34 -12.86
N ASN A 7 -12.54 52.41 -11.98
CA ASN A 7 -11.15 52.19 -11.58
C ASN A 7 -10.51 51.17 -12.52
N VAL A 8 -9.72 51.69 -13.47
CA VAL A 8 -8.88 50.96 -14.41
C VAL A 8 -7.56 50.61 -13.72
N VAL A 9 -7.29 49.32 -13.51
CA VAL A 9 -5.93 48.85 -13.16
C VAL A 9 -5.28 48.26 -14.40
N LYS A 10 -4.20 48.92 -14.80
CA LYS A 10 -3.38 48.72 -16.00
C LYS A 10 -2.67 47.36 -16.02
N ALA A 11 -2.72 46.71 -17.18
CA ALA A 11 -1.79 45.67 -17.58
C ALA A 11 -0.46 46.28 -18.06
N LEU A 12 0.66 45.69 -17.67
CA LEU A 12 2.01 45.92 -18.21
C LEU A 12 2.75 44.56 -18.31
N PRO A 13 3.80 44.45 -19.15
CA PRO A 13 3.89 43.38 -20.16
C PRO A 13 4.83 42.20 -19.82
N ASN A 14 4.64 41.14 -20.62
CA ASN A 14 5.47 39.95 -20.76
C ASN A 14 6.98 40.25 -20.85
N ALA A 15 7.76 39.61 -19.97
CA ALA A 15 9.19 39.40 -20.15
C ALA A 15 9.46 37.89 -20.35
N ALA A 16 9.92 37.55 -21.56
CA ALA A 16 10.37 36.22 -21.92
C ALA A 16 11.72 35.91 -21.26
N ILE A 17 11.81 34.80 -20.53
CA ILE A 17 13.08 34.20 -20.13
C ILE A 17 13.20 32.85 -20.81
N LYS A 18 14.14 32.79 -21.76
CA LYS A 18 14.65 31.58 -22.40
C LYS A 18 15.71 30.95 -21.48
N SER A 19 15.60 29.66 -21.20
CA SER A 19 16.72 28.69 -21.16
C SER A 19 16.24 27.34 -20.62
N GLU A 20 16.18 26.35 -21.52
CA GLU A 20 16.07 24.93 -21.19
C GLU A 20 17.45 24.41 -20.74
N PRO A 21 17.54 23.53 -19.74
CA PRO A 21 18.75 22.74 -19.52
C PRO A 21 18.70 21.42 -20.32
N GLU A 22 19.75 21.20 -21.10
CA GLU A 22 20.08 19.97 -21.84
C GLU A 22 19.99 18.69 -20.98
N PRO A 23 19.46 17.57 -21.50
CA PRO A 23 19.43 16.30 -20.78
C PRO A 23 20.79 15.57 -20.83
N CYS A 24 21.26 15.11 -19.67
CA CYS A 24 22.44 14.26 -19.55
C CYS A 24 22.18 12.85 -20.14
N ASP A 25 23.02 12.47 -21.10
CA ASP A 25 23.06 11.13 -21.70
C ASP A 25 23.48 10.05 -20.68
N VAL A 26 22.64 9.03 -20.50
CA VAL A 26 23.01 7.75 -19.86
C VAL A 26 22.61 6.59 -20.78
N PRO A 27 23.51 5.64 -21.07
CA PRO A 27 23.32 4.69 -22.16
C PRO A 27 22.23 3.64 -21.87
N ILE A 28 21.18 3.67 -22.68
CA ILE A 28 20.11 2.66 -22.72
C ILE A 28 20.64 1.40 -23.41
N LEU A 29 20.76 0.30 -22.67
CA LEU A 29 21.05 -1.02 -23.23
C LEU A 29 19.81 -1.55 -23.97
N VAL A 30 19.70 -1.25 -25.26
CA VAL A 30 18.64 -1.78 -26.14
C VAL A 30 18.85 -3.28 -26.37
N ARG A 31 18.02 -4.12 -25.71
CA ARG A 31 17.90 -5.54 -26.07
C ARG A 31 16.93 -5.69 -27.25
N ARG A 32 17.44 -6.21 -28.37
CA ARG A 32 16.70 -6.56 -29.60
C ARG A 32 15.46 -7.40 -29.29
N ARG A 33 14.29 -6.90 -29.74
CA ARG A 33 12.98 -7.57 -29.66
C ARG A 33 12.84 -8.50 -30.87
N SER A 34 12.75 -9.81 -30.67
CA SER A 34 12.37 -10.74 -31.74
C SER A 34 10.87 -10.64 -31.98
N GLN A 35 10.47 -10.35 -33.22
CA GLN A 35 9.08 -10.30 -33.64
C GLN A 35 8.43 -11.70 -33.52
N ARG A 36 7.28 -11.77 -32.84
CA ARG A 36 6.33 -12.90 -32.95
C ARG A 36 4.97 -12.33 -33.36
N SER A 37 4.40 -12.93 -34.40
CA SER A 37 3.16 -12.57 -35.07
C SER A 37 1.91 -12.69 -34.18
N PRO A 38 0.80 -11.99 -34.50
CA PRO A 38 -0.33 -11.84 -33.60
C PRO A 38 -1.31 -13.02 -33.67
N GLU A 39 -1.73 -13.52 -32.50
CA GLU A 39 -2.84 -14.47 -32.36
C GLU A 39 -4.13 -13.73 -31.98
N LYS A 40 -5.25 -14.14 -32.59
CA LYS A 40 -6.55 -13.43 -32.58
C LYS A 40 -7.27 -13.47 -31.20
N PRO A 41 -8.13 -12.49 -30.89
CA PRO A 41 -8.81 -12.43 -29.59
C PRO A 41 -10.00 -13.39 -29.52
N ARG A 42 -10.16 -14.08 -28.39
CA ARG A 42 -11.37 -14.83 -28.03
C ARG A 42 -12.36 -13.91 -27.30
N GLN A 43 -13.46 -13.62 -27.97
CA GLN A 43 -14.65 -12.97 -27.43
C GLN A 43 -15.37 -13.93 -26.47
N LYS A 44 -15.81 -13.45 -25.30
CA LYS A 44 -16.82 -14.13 -24.49
C LYS A 44 -17.94 -13.13 -24.20
N TYR A 45 -19.12 -13.46 -24.69
CA TYR A 45 -20.39 -12.77 -24.48
C TYR A 45 -20.99 -13.16 -23.12
N PHE A 46 -21.59 -12.16 -22.45
CA PHE A 46 -22.80 -12.33 -21.64
C PHE A 46 -23.99 -12.26 -22.61
N ASP A 47 -24.92 -13.21 -22.60
CA ASP A 47 -26.24 -13.07 -21.96
C ASP A 47 -27.13 -14.30 -22.18
N SER A 48 -28.25 -14.28 -21.45
CA SER A 48 -29.21 -15.32 -21.07
C SER A 48 -30.26 -15.79 -22.11
N ASP A 49 -30.86 -16.92 -21.75
CA ASP A 49 -32.22 -17.44 -22.03
C ASP A 49 -32.61 -18.05 -23.40
N SER A 50 -33.28 -19.22 -23.25
CA SER A 50 -34.37 -19.81 -24.06
C SER A 50 -34.05 -21.07 -24.90
N ASP A 51 -34.83 -22.11 -24.60
CA ASP A 51 -35.34 -23.21 -25.45
C ASP A 51 -34.54 -24.52 -25.67
N GLU A 52 -35.12 -25.59 -25.12
CA GLU A 52 -35.00 -27.04 -25.41
C GLU A 52 -35.77 -27.42 -26.71
N PRO A 53 -35.71 -28.66 -27.25
CA PRO A 53 -34.57 -29.49 -27.67
C PRO A 53 -34.78 -30.06 -29.12
N SER A 54 -33.80 -30.77 -29.69
CA SER A 54 -34.13 -31.96 -30.53
C SER A 54 -32.97 -32.92 -30.78
N GLU A 55 -33.36 -34.19 -30.70
CA GLU A 55 -32.66 -35.45 -30.94
C GLU A 55 -32.06 -35.59 -32.35
N LEU A 56 -30.90 -36.27 -32.43
CA LEU A 56 -30.53 -37.34 -33.38
C LEU A 56 -29.02 -37.33 -33.67
N ASP A 57 -28.26 -38.24 -33.05
CA ASP A 57 -27.63 -39.37 -33.76
C ASP A 57 -26.64 -40.11 -32.87
N LYS A 58 -27.08 -41.25 -32.35
CA LYS A 58 -26.20 -42.27 -31.75
C LYS A 58 -25.75 -43.21 -32.85
N LYS A 59 -24.45 -43.23 -33.19
CA LYS A 59 -23.83 -44.44 -33.79
C LYS A 59 -22.35 -44.61 -33.41
N LYS A 60 -22.18 -45.51 -32.44
CA LYS A 60 -21.05 -46.42 -32.13
C LYS A 60 -19.82 -46.35 -33.06
N ARG A 61 -18.63 -46.19 -32.46
CA ARG A 61 -17.40 -46.86 -32.95
C ARG A 61 -16.31 -47.06 -31.87
N LYS A 62 -16.24 -48.32 -31.43
CA LYS A 62 -15.08 -49.16 -31.07
C LYS A 62 -13.93 -48.57 -30.22
N LYS A 63 -13.84 -49.09 -28.98
CA LYS A 63 -12.61 -49.16 -28.17
C LYS A 63 -11.47 -49.84 -28.94
N LYS A 64 -10.29 -49.24 -28.95
CA LYS A 64 -8.99 -49.92 -29.11
C LYS A 64 -8.10 -49.55 -27.93
N PRO A 65 -7.35 -50.50 -27.35
CA PRO A 65 -6.40 -50.21 -26.29
C PRO A 65 -5.12 -49.66 -26.94
N ASN A 66 -4.54 -48.61 -26.37
CA ASN A 66 -3.14 -48.29 -26.65
C ASN A 66 -2.44 -47.94 -25.35
N SER A 67 -1.62 -48.90 -24.94
CA SER A 67 -0.48 -48.73 -24.06
C SER A 67 0.46 -47.68 -24.63
N SER A 68 0.50 -46.49 -24.03
CA SER A 68 1.70 -45.68 -24.02
C SER A 68 1.90 -45.16 -22.60
N SER A 69 2.97 -45.63 -22.00
CA SER A 69 3.53 -45.15 -20.75
C SER A 69 3.76 -43.64 -20.85
N ARG A 70 2.82 -42.86 -20.31
CA ARG A 70 3.04 -41.44 -20.04
C ARG A 70 4.00 -41.37 -18.87
N THR A 71 5.27 -41.09 -19.16
CA THR A 71 6.23 -40.62 -18.18
C THR A 71 5.62 -39.37 -17.52
N ALA A 72 5.16 -39.53 -16.28
CA ALA A 72 4.62 -38.42 -15.50
C ALA A 72 5.75 -37.38 -15.36
N MET A 73 5.59 -36.23 -16.03
CA MET A 73 6.47 -35.08 -15.79
C MET A 73 6.35 -34.74 -14.31
N ARG A 74 7.43 -34.96 -13.54
CA ARG A 74 7.52 -34.58 -12.14
C ARG A 74 7.18 -33.09 -12.06
N SER A 75 6.18 -32.76 -11.25
CA SER A 75 5.82 -31.39 -10.91
C SER A 75 7.11 -30.64 -10.50
N PRO A 76 7.33 -29.40 -10.95
CA PRO A 76 8.50 -28.64 -10.53
C PRO A 76 8.52 -28.56 -9.00
N ALA A 77 9.64 -28.98 -8.41
CA ALA A 77 9.83 -28.97 -6.96
C ALA A 77 9.53 -27.56 -6.43
N LYS A 78 8.71 -27.45 -5.36
CA LYS A 78 8.55 -26.17 -4.65
C LYS A 78 9.95 -25.71 -4.24
N LYS A 79 10.34 -24.51 -4.69
CA LYS A 79 11.61 -23.89 -4.29
C LYS A 79 11.68 -23.92 -2.77
N ALA A 80 12.76 -24.48 -2.22
CA ALA A 80 12.96 -24.49 -0.77
C ALA A 80 12.90 -23.05 -0.23
N ARG A 81 12.31 -22.89 0.95
CA ARG A 81 12.29 -21.59 1.62
C ARG A 81 13.71 -21.12 1.84
N THR A 82 13.92 -19.81 1.70
CA THR A 82 15.21 -19.20 1.99
C THR A 82 15.47 -19.27 3.49
N ASP A 83 16.70 -19.55 3.90
CA ASP A 83 17.10 -19.53 5.30
C ASP A 83 16.82 -18.13 5.89
N PRO A 84 16.03 -18.01 6.99
CA PRO A 84 15.77 -16.75 7.66
C PRO A 84 17.03 -15.93 7.99
N GLU A 85 18.16 -16.59 8.25
CA GLU A 85 19.42 -15.92 8.62
C GLU A 85 19.96 -15.03 7.49
N THR A 86 19.65 -15.38 6.23
CA THR A 86 20.08 -14.64 5.02
C THR A 86 19.68 -13.15 5.05
N TYR A 87 18.52 -12.84 5.65
CA TYR A 87 17.95 -11.49 5.69
C TYR A 87 17.70 -11.01 7.12
N ALA A 88 18.34 -11.62 8.12
CA ALA A 88 18.15 -11.27 9.53
C ALA A 88 18.59 -9.83 9.88
N HIS A 89 19.44 -9.22 9.04
CA HIS A 89 19.85 -7.82 9.16
C HIS A 89 18.76 -6.82 8.72
N LEU A 90 17.69 -7.27 8.06
CA LEU A 90 16.58 -6.42 7.65
C LEU A 90 15.51 -6.35 8.74
N HIS A 91 14.97 -5.16 8.94
CA HIS A 91 13.89 -4.92 9.88
C HIS A 91 12.53 -4.84 9.17
N GLY A 92 11.46 -5.08 9.93
CA GLY A 92 10.10 -4.82 9.46
C GLY A 92 9.88 -3.34 9.12
N LEU A 93 8.77 -3.04 8.47
CA LEU A 93 8.40 -1.67 8.14
C LEU A 93 7.49 -1.08 9.23
N PRO A 94 7.63 0.22 9.55
CA PRO A 94 6.68 0.89 10.43
C PRO A 94 5.30 0.91 9.79
N ASP A 95 4.26 0.75 10.61
CA ASP A 95 2.91 0.99 10.14
C ASP A 95 2.64 2.49 9.97
N HIS A 96 1.74 2.82 9.05
CA HIS A 96 1.23 4.17 8.86
C HIS A 96 -0.24 4.16 9.24
N LEU A 97 -0.53 4.53 10.49
CA LEU A 97 -1.85 4.40 11.10
C LEU A 97 -2.36 5.76 11.60
N ARG A 98 -3.67 5.93 11.49
CA ARG A 98 -4.45 7.01 12.10
C ARG A 98 -5.80 6.44 12.50
N TYR A 99 -6.48 7.10 13.43
CA TYR A 99 -7.88 6.79 13.68
C TYR A 99 -8.73 7.08 12.45
N GLU A 100 -9.72 6.23 12.22
CA GLU A 100 -10.80 6.44 11.24
C GLU A 100 -10.31 6.62 9.79
N LEU A 101 -9.22 5.92 9.44
CA LEU A 101 -8.74 5.84 8.07
C LEU A 101 -9.85 5.35 7.14
N ASP A 102 -9.94 5.93 5.94
CA ASP A 102 -10.88 5.48 4.92
C ASP A 102 -10.49 4.07 4.44
N ILE A 103 -9.19 3.83 4.23
CA ILE A 103 -8.67 2.51 3.86
C ILE A 103 -7.38 2.21 4.63
N LEU A 104 -7.31 1.06 5.28
CA LEU A 104 -6.06 0.46 5.76
C LEU A 104 -5.63 -0.65 4.80
N PHE A 105 -4.57 -0.42 4.03
CA PHE A 105 -3.99 -1.46 3.19
C PHE A 105 -3.09 -2.37 4.03
N CYS A 106 -3.44 -3.66 4.06
CA CYS A 106 -2.67 -4.69 4.73
C CYS A 106 -1.92 -5.52 3.69
N GLY A 107 -0.60 -5.37 3.63
CA GLY A 107 0.30 -6.21 2.85
C GLY A 107 0.60 -7.55 3.52
N ILE A 108 1.26 -8.46 2.80
CA ILE A 108 1.63 -9.78 3.35
C ILE A 108 2.75 -9.60 4.37
N ASN A 109 3.89 -9.10 3.90
CA ASN A 109 5.07 -8.77 4.67
C ASN A 109 6.01 -7.91 3.81
N PRO A 110 6.98 -7.22 4.41
CA PRO A 110 7.97 -6.47 3.65
C PRO A 110 8.77 -7.39 2.70
N GLY A 111 8.83 -7.01 1.42
CA GLY A 111 9.82 -7.58 0.51
C GLY A 111 11.22 -7.07 0.85
N VAL A 112 12.27 -7.82 0.47
CA VAL A 112 13.68 -7.40 0.69
C VAL A 112 13.92 -5.94 0.30
N VAL A 113 13.55 -5.53 -0.92
CA VAL A 113 13.75 -4.14 -1.37
C VAL A 113 12.99 -3.14 -0.51
N SER A 114 11.73 -3.43 -0.17
CA SER A 114 10.92 -2.57 0.69
C SER A 114 11.56 -2.39 2.06
N ALA A 115 12.03 -3.49 2.67
CA ALA A 115 12.73 -3.44 3.96
C ALA A 115 14.09 -2.72 3.88
N THR A 116 14.83 -2.88 2.77
CA THR A 116 16.10 -2.17 2.56
C THR A 116 15.93 -0.67 2.43
N VAL A 117 14.91 -0.20 1.69
CA VAL A 117 14.68 1.24 1.50
C VAL A 117 13.82 1.86 2.60
N GLY A 118 13.23 1.06 3.48
CA GLY A 118 12.38 1.55 4.57
C GLY A 118 10.98 1.99 4.14
N HIS A 119 10.54 1.63 2.93
CA HIS A 119 9.24 2.06 2.38
C HIS A 119 8.42 0.90 1.84
N HIS A 120 7.12 0.96 2.09
CA HIS A 120 6.15 -0.03 1.64
C HIS A 120 6.16 -0.15 0.12
N TYR A 121 5.97 -1.36 -0.38
CA TYR A 121 5.87 -1.64 -1.82
C TYR A 121 7.01 -1.11 -2.71
N GLY A 122 8.19 -0.78 -2.14
CA GLY A 122 9.31 -0.11 -2.83
C GLY A 122 9.97 -0.81 -4.03
N HIS A 123 9.62 -2.06 -4.35
CA HIS A 123 10.19 -2.72 -5.54
C HIS A 123 9.60 -2.13 -6.83
N ALA A 124 10.43 -1.80 -7.83
CA ALA A 124 10.02 -1.13 -9.07
C ALA A 124 8.93 -1.88 -9.89
N THR A 125 8.89 -3.20 -9.79
CA THR A 125 7.85 -4.03 -10.43
C THR A 125 6.58 -4.18 -9.60
N ASN A 126 6.51 -3.58 -8.42
CA ASN A 126 5.28 -3.56 -7.62
C ASN A 126 4.28 -2.58 -8.24
N HIS A 127 3.03 -3.00 -8.36
CA HIS A 127 1.97 -2.23 -8.99
C HIS A 127 1.17 -1.36 -8.01
N PHE A 128 1.47 -1.37 -6.71
CA PHE A 128 0.63 -0.73 -5.68
C PHE A 128 0.34 0.75 -5.97
N TYR A 129 1.37 1.58 -6.09
CA TYR A 129 1.19 3.02 -6.36
C TYR A 129 0.57 3.30 -7.74
N LYS A 130 0.90 2.48 -8.75
CA LYS A 130 0.23 2.54 -10.06
C LYS A 130 -1.26 2.23 -9.95
N CYS A 131 -1.64 1.24 -9.15
CA CYS A 131 -3.04 0.88 -8.92
C CYS A 131 -3.77 1.98 -8.15
N LEU A 132 -3.17 2.56 -7.11
CA LEU A 132 -3.75 3.70 -6.37
C LEU A 132 -4.06 4.89 -7.28
N HIS A 133 -3.10 5.27 -8.12
CA HIS A 133 -3.25 6.40 -9.03
C HIS A 133 -4.23 6.10 -10.17
N SER A 134 -4.05 4.98 -10.88
CA SER A 134 -4.88 4.65 -12.04
C SER A 134 -6.32 4.24 -11.68
N SER A 135 -6.60 3.85 -10.44
CA SER A 135 -7.99 3.70 -9.96
C SER A 135 -8.63 5.02 -9.52
N GLY A 136 -7.83 6.09 -9.46
CA GLY A 136 -8.22 7.40 -8.94
C GLY A 136 -8.42 7.42 -7.43
N LEU A 137 -7.84 6.48 -6.66
CA LEU A 137 -7.80 6.58 -5.20
C LEU A 137 -6.92 7.74 -4.74
N THR A 138 -5.83 7.99 -5.47
CA THR A 138 -4.99 9.18 -5.27
C THR A 138 -5.10 10.11 -6.47
N PRO A 139 -5.46 11.40 -6.30
CA PRO A 139 -5.46 12.39 -7.38
C PRO A 139 -4.04 12.74 -7.84
N GLY A 140 -3.95 13.52 -8.93
CA GLY A 140 -2.70 14.00 -9.53
C GLY A 140 -2.43 13.41 -10.91
N ASP A 141 -1.29 13.76 -11.49
CA ASP A 141 -0.91 13.39 -12.87
C ASP A 141 0.02 12.16 -12.94
N ALA A 142 0.51 11.68 -11.79
CA ALA A 142 1.43 10.54 -11.73
C ALA A 142 1.23 9.69 -10.46
N PRO A 143 1.64 8.41 -10.47
CA PRO A 143 1.74 7.58 -9.27
C PRO A 143 2.72 8.17 -8.24
N LEU A 144 2.37 8.04 -6.96
CA LEU A 144 3.26 8.35 -5.85
C LEU A 144 4.53 7.48 -5.90
N LEU A 145 5.63 8.04 -5.40
CA LEU A 145 6.86 7.29 -5.14
C LEU A 145 6.75 6.53 -3.82
N PRO A 146 7.48 5.41 -3.64
CA PRO A 146 7.48 4.67 -2.38
C PRO A 146 7.80 5.53 -1.15
N VAL A 147 8.74 6.48 -1.29
CA VAL A 147 9.14 7.41 -0.21
C VAL A 147 8.00 8.30 0.29
N GLU A 148 6.94 8.46 -0.50
CA GLU A 148 5.76 9.26 -0.13
C GLU A 148 4.75 8.46 0.71
N ASP A 149 5.00 7.19 1.00
CA ASP A 149 4.10 6.32 1.76
C ASP A 149 3.73 6.87 3.15
N VAL A 150 4.70 7.49 3.83
CA VAL A 150 4.52 8.18 5.12
C VAL A 150 3.45 9.27 5.07
N THR A 151 3.16 9.82 3.88
CA THR A 151 2.21 10.92 3.69
C THR A 151 0.78 10.44 3.45
N LEU A 152 0.58 9.15 3.17
CA LEU A 152 -0.73 8.57 2.83
C LEU A 152 -1.82 8.82 3.90
N PRO A 153 -1.53 8.69 5.22
CA PRO A 153 -2.54 8.94 6.24
C PRO A 153 -3.03 10.39 6.28
N GLU A 154 -2.11 11.36 6.10
CA GLU A 154 -2.44 12.78 6.14
C GLU A 154 -3.12 13.24 4.84
N ARG A 155 -2.53 12.92 3.68
CA ARG A 155 -2.98 13.46 2.40
C ARG A 155 -4.25 12.79 1.87
N PHE A 156 -4.44 11.51 2.18
CA PHE A 156 -5.47 10.70 1.52
C PHE A 156 -6.31 9.85 2.49
N ASN A 157 -6.06 9.97 3.80
CA ASN A 157 -6.71 9.13 4.81
C ASN A 157 -6.53 7.62 4.57
N PHE A 158 -5.37 7.22 4.03
CA PHE A 158 -5.01 5.83 3.76
C PHE A 158 -3.85 5.38 4.65
N GLY A 159 -3.99 4.20 5.25
CA GLY A 159 -2.95 3.59 6.08
C GLY A 159 -2.27 2.40 5.42
N LEU A 160 -1.11 2.03 5.96
CA LEU A 160 -0.30 0.91 5.51
C LEU A 160 0.14 0.07 6.71
N THR A 161 -0.01 -1.24 6.61
CA THR A 161 0.46 -2.24 7.59
C THR A 161 0.81 -3.51 6.84
N ASN A 162 1.49 -4.45 7.50
CA ASN A 162 1.60 -5.83 7.03
C ASN A 162 0.98 -6.82 8.02
N LEU A 163 0.61 -8.00 7.54
CA LEU A 163 0.17 -9.11 8.38
C LEU A 163 1.37 -9.80 9.06
N GLY A 164 2.45 -10.02 8.32
CA GLY A 164 3.72 -10.53 8.84
C GLY A 164 4.77 -9.43 8.94
N ASP A 165 5.51 -9.42 10.06
CA ASP A 165 6.52 -8.39 10.34
C ASP A 165 7.85 -8.65 9.64
N ARG A 166 8.20 -9.94 9.46
CA ARG A 166 9.52 -10.35 8.99
C ARG A 166 9.71 -10.11 7.49
N PRO A 167 10.78 -9.42 7.07
CA PRO A 167 11.11 -9.28 5.66
C PRO A 167 11.44 -10.63 5.00
N THR A 168 10.92 -10.86 3.80
CA THR A 168 11.29 -12.05 3.00
C THR A 168 11.42 -11.74 1.51
N PRO A 169 12.16 -12.54 0.74
CA PRO A 169 12.22 -12.40 -0.72
C PRO A 169 10.88 -12.64 -1.41
N THR A 170 10.12 -13.61 -0.89
CA THR A 170 8.82 -13.98 -1.41
C THR A 170 7.85 -14.36 -0.29
N GLN A 171 6.55 -14.21 -0.56
CA GLN A 171 5.50 -14.68 0.35
C GLN A 171 5.61 -16.19 0.69
N GLY A 172 6.24 -17.00 -0.17
CA GLY A 172 6.40 -18.44 0.06
C GLY A 172 7.39 -18.78 1.18
N ASP A 173 8.25 -17.82 1.56
CA ASP A 173 9.22 -17.92 2.65
C ASP A 173 8.59 -17.71 4.03
N LEU A 174 7.31 -17.30 4.10
CA LEU A 174 6.52 -17.29 5.32
C LEU A 174 5.79 -18.62 5.53
N SER A 175 5.63 -19.00 6.78
CA SER A 175 4.73 -20.10 7.14
C SER A 175 3.29 -19.62 7.28
N ASN A 176 2.33 -20.54 7.12
CA ASN A 176 0.93 -20.20 7.40
C ASN A 176 0.73 -19.85 8.88
N ASP A 177 1.50 -20.45 9.80
CA ASP A 177 1.37 -20.18 11.23
C ASP A 177 1.93 -18.81 11.61
N GLU A 178 2.99 -18.36 10.93
CA GLU A 178 3.51 -16.99 11.04
C GLU A 178 2.46 -15.97 10.57
N LEU A 179 1.79 -16.22 9.44
CA LEU A 179 0.69 -15.36 8.98
C LEU A 179 -0.53 -15.41 9.91
N LYS A 180 -0.88 -16.57 10.46
CA LYS A 180 -1.96 -16.71 11.46
C LYS A 180 -1.64 -15.93 12.73
N ALA A 181 -0.39 -15.95 13.19
CA ALA A 181 0.04 -15.22 14.38
C ALA A 181 -0.13 -13.71 14.22
N GLY A 182 0.02 -13.19 13.00
CA GLY A 182 -0.23 -11.78 12.66
C GLY A 182 -1.70 -11.34 12.68
N VAL A 183 -2.65 -12.28 12.64
CA VAL A 183 -4.08 -11.94 12.53
C VAL A 183 -4.59 -11.27 13.80
N THR A 184 -4.28 -11.81 14.97
CA THR A 184 -4.74 -11.22 16.24
C THR A 184 -4.22 -9.80 16.46
N PRO A 185 -2.91 -9.50 16.29
CA PRO A 185 -2.40 -8.13 16.30
C PRO A 185 -3.10 -7.21 15.30
N LEU A 186 -3.30 -7.65 14.05
CA LEU A 186 -4.02 -6.87 13.05
C LEU A 186 -5.45 -6.55 13.51
N MET A 187 -6.20 -7.54 13.99
CA MET A 187 -7.58 -7.34 14.44
C MET A 187 -7.66 -6.40 15.66
N ARG A 188 -6.64 -6.40 16.53
CA ARG A 188 -6.53 -5.39 17.60
C ARG A 188 -6.29 -3.98 17.05
N LYS A 189 -5.39 -3.82 16.07
CA LYS A 189 -5.19 -2.53 15.37
C LYS A 189 -6.50 -2.07 14.72
N VAL A 190 -7.24 -2.95 14.07
CA VAL A 190 -8.53 -2.62 13.43
C VAL A 190 -9.56 -2.19 14.46
N ALA A 191 -9.69 -2.90 15.59
CA ALA A 191 -10.60 -2.54 16.66
C ALA A 191 -10.27 -1.17 17.30
N PHE A 192 -8.97 -0.85 17.38
CA PHE A 192 -8.50 0.38 17.99
C PHE A 192 -8.55 1.59 17.06
N TYR A 193 -8.00 1.46 15.85
CA TYR A 193 -7.89 2.54 14.86
C TYR A 193 -9.15 2.71 14.01
N ARG A 194 -10.06 1.72 13.98
CA ARG A 194 -11.38 1.78 13.32
C ARG A 194 -11.33 2.25 11.84
N PRO A 195 -10.49 1.67 10.97
CA PRO A 195 -10.52 2.02 9.55
C PRO A 195 -11.87 1.63 8.93
N ARG A 196 -12.40 2.39 7.98
CA ARG A 196 -13.67 2.08 7.31
C ARG A 196 -13.57 0.82 6.47
N ILE A 197 -12.47 0.65 5.74
CA ILE A 197 -12.16 -0.58 4.99
C ILE A 197 -10.74 -1.06 5.31
N VAL A 198 -10.57 -2.35 5.57
CA VAL A 198 -9.26 -3.03 5.53
C VAL A 198 -9.13 -3.74 4.19
N ALA A 199 -8.17 -3.30 3.38
CA ALA A 199 -7.89 -3.90 2.08
C ALA A 199 -6.68 -4.85 2.18
N PHE A 200 -6.93 -6.15 2.14
CA PHE A 200 -5.86 -7.16 2.06
C PHE A 200 -5.27 -7.20 0.65
N VAL A 201 -4.00 -6.80 0.53
CA VAL A 201 -3.25 -6.78 -0.74
C VAL A 201 -2.66 -8.16 -1.05
N GLY A 202 -3.52 -9.17 -1.17
CA GLY A 202 -3.13 -10.56 -1.42
C GLY A 202 -4.18 -11.58 -0.94
N ILE A 203 -4.69 -12.38 -1.88
CA ILE A 203 -5.76 -13.37 -1.64
C ILE A 203 -5.38 -14.41 -0.58
N THR A 204 -4.15 -14.94 -0.61
CA THR A 204 -3.74 -16.02 0.31
C THR A 204 -3.76 -15.56 1.77
N MET A 205 -3.25 -14.36 2.07
CA MET A 205 -3.30 -13.85 3.44
C MET A 205 -4.72 -13.49 3.87
N ALA A 206 -5.56 -13.00 2.96
CA ALA A 206 -6.96 -12.74 3.26
C ALA A 206 -7.70 -14.02 3.66
N LYS A 207 -7.39 -15.15 3.00
CA LYS A 207 -7.91 -16.47 3.38
C LYS A 207 -7.50 -16.87 4.80
N ILE A 208 -6.23 -16.66 5.14
CA ILE A 208 -5.69 -16.99 6.47
C ILE A 208 -6.33 -16.09 7.54
N ALA A 209 -6.39 -14.78 7.28
CA ALA A 209 -7.01 -13.81 8.19
C ALA A 209 -8.49 -14.11 8.40
N PHE A 210 -9.23 -14.41 7.32
CA PHE A 210 -10.63 -14.81 7.41
C PHE A 210 -10.84 -16.08 8.23
N GLN A 211 -10.07 -17.13 7.93
CA GLN A 211 -10.20 -18.40 8.64
C GLN A 211 -9.88 -18.24 10.13
N ALA A 212 -8.83 -17.48 10.46
CA ALA A 212 -8.46 -17.22 11.84
C ALA A 212 -9.47 -16.33 12.58
N ALA A 213 -10.08 -15.36 11.91
CA ALA A 213 -11.05 -14.44 12.52
C ALA A 213 -12.46 -15.07 12.68
N THR A 214 -12.85 -15.99 11.78
CA THR A 214 -14.23 -16.51 11.73
C THR A 214 -14.35 -18.00 12.06
N GLY A 215 -13.25 -18.75 12.03
CA GLY A 215 -13.27 -20.22 12.08
C GLY A 215 -13.84 -20.89 10.82
N LYS A 216 -14.28 -20.12 9.81
CA LYS A 216 -14.94 -20.64 8.59
C LYS A 216 -13.92 -20.91 7.47
N PRO A 217 -14.19 -21.89 6.59
CA PRO A 217 -13.33 -22.13 5.44
C PRO A 217 -13.37 -20.95 4.47
N ALA A 218 -12.22 -20.56 3.96
CA ALA A 218 -12.05 -19.36 3.14
C ALA A 218 -12.50 -19.51 1.67
N LYS A 219 -13.47 -20.39 1.36
CA LYS A 219 -14.04 -20.57 0.00
C LYS A 219 -14.60 -19.25 -0.57
N ILE A 220 -15.02 -18.36 0.31
CA ILE A 220 -15.56 -17.03 -0.01
C ILE A 220 -14.49 -16.11 -0.64
N VAL A 221 -13.21 -16.37 -0.41
CA VAL A 221 -12.11 -15.44 -0.74
C VAL A 221 -11.40 -15.83 -2.06
N ASP A 222 -12.01 -16.65 -2.91
CA ASP A 222 -11.39 -17.03 -4.19
C ASP A 222 -11.36 -15.88 -5.20
N ASN A 223 -12.25 -14.89 -5.05
CA ASN A 223 -12.34 -13.73 -5.92
C ASN A 223 -12.00 -12.44 -5.15
N PRO A 224 -11.24 -11.50 -5.76
CA PRO A 224 -11.09 -10.15 -5.23
C PRO A 224 -12.43 -9.43 -5.08
N GLY A 225 -12.53 -8.54 -4.09
CA GLY A 225 -13.75 -7.80 -3.83
C GLY A 225 -14.04 -7.61 -2.34
N LEU A 226 -15.24 -7.08 -2.07
CA LEU A 226 -15.77 -6.93 -0.73
C LEU A 226 -16.08 -8.30 -0.12
N MET A 227 -15.65 -8.52 1.12
CA MET A 227 -15.90 -9.77 1.83
C MET A 227 -17.18 -9.68 2.67
N PRO A 228 -17.97 -10.77 2.79
CA PRO A 228 -19.26 -10.78 3.46
C PRO A 228 -19.12 -10.88 5.00
N PHE A 229 -18.21 -10.10 5.57
CA PHE A 229 -18.04 -9.98 7.00
C PHE A 229 -17.50 -8.60 7.38
N LYS A 230 -17.74 -8.21 8.62
CA LYS A 230 -17.43 -6.88 9.14
C LYS A 230 -17.09 -6.92 10.62
N MET A 231 -16.29 -5.97 11.08
CA MET A 231 -16.09 -5.73 12.51
C MET A 231 -16.97 -4.57 12.93
N VAL A 232 -17.86 -4.78 13.89
CA VAL A 232 -18.66 -3.70 14.48
C VAL A 232 -17.90 -3.12 15.65
N HIS A 233 -17.85 -1.79 15.73
CA HIS A 233 -17.20 -1.07 16.79
C HIS A 233 -18.21 -0.55 17.81
N GLY A 234 -17.82 -0.47 19.08
CA GLY A 234 -18.69 0.02 20.15
C GLY A 234 -19.17 1.45 19.91
N ALA A 235 -20.40 1.72 20.35
CA ALA A 235 -21.03 3.03 20.31
C ALA A 235 -20.21 4.07 21.09
N GLY A 236 -20.05 5.28 20.53
CA GLY A 236 -19.45 6.44 21.21
C GLY A 236 -17.95 6.68 20.98
N ASN A 237 -17.24 5.82 20.24
CA ASN A 237 -15.78 5.91 20.05
C ASN A 237 -15.34 6.34 18.63
N GLY A 238 -16.14 7.15 17.92
CA GLY A 238 -15.80 7.69 16.58
C GLY A 238 -16.98 7.73 15.61
N ASN A 239 -16.72 8.19 14.37
CA ASN A 239 -17.64 8.25 13.24
C ASN A 239 -17.71 6.95 12.42
N VAL A 240 -16.76 6.03 12.58
CA VAL A 240 -16.75 4.74 11.89
C VAL A 240 -17.37 3.67 12.78
N GLU A 241 -18.62 3.30 12.52
CA GLU A 241 -19.36 2.28 13.30
C GLU A 241 -18.94 0.84 12.99
N GLU A 242 -18.47 0.59 11.76
CA GLU A 242 -18.03 -0.72 11.32
C GLU A 242 -16.82 -0.64 10.37
N THR A 243 -15.95 -1.65 10.46
CA THR A 243 -14.90 -1.91 9.48
C THR A 243 -15.33 -3.01 8.54
N LEU A 244 -15.29 -2.72 7.24
CA LEU A 244 -15.46 -3.69 6.18
C LEU A 244 -14.11 -4.28 5.76
N PHE A 245 -14.14 -5.45 5.15
CA PHE A 245 -12.94 -6.08 4.65
C PHE A 245 -13.02 -6.32 3.14
N PHE A 246 -11.94 -5.98 2.45
CA PHE A 246 -11.83 -6.09 0.99
C PHE A 246 -10.56 -6.85 0.64
N VAL A 247 -10.57 -7.57 -0.47
CA VAL A 247 -9.41 -8.34 -0.95
C VAL A 247 -9.03 -7.91 -2.34
N THR A 248 -7.73 -7.68 -2.53
CA THR A 248 -7.14 -7.48 -3.84
C THR A 248 -6.21 -8.64 -4.18
N PRO A 249 -5.90 -8.87 -5.46
CA PRO A 249 -4.71 -9.63 -5.82
C PRO A 249 -3.47 -8.96 -5.22
N SER A 250 -2.39 -9.72 -5.03
CA SER A 250 -1.11 -9.11 -4.65
C SER A 250 -0.62 -8.18 -5.76
N THR A 251 -0.14 -7.00 -5.36
CA THR A 251 0.40 -5.97 -6.25
C THR A 251 1.80 -6.31 -6.77
N SER A 252 2.44 -7.37 -6.27
CA SER A 252 3.73 -7.83 -6.77
C SER A 252 3.68 -8.14 -8.28
N GLY A 253 4.71 -7.68 -9.02
CA GLY A 253 4.91 -8.04 -10.43
C GLY A 253 5.22 -9.52 -10.67
N ARG A 254 5.40 -10.32 -9.60
CA ARG A 254 5.56 -11.79 -9.69
C ARG A 254 4.24 -12.53 -9.94
N VAL A 255 3.10 -11.89 -9.67
CA VAL A 255 1.78 -12.49 -9.87
C VAL A 255 1.47 -12.54 -11.36
N THR A 256 1.19 -13.72 -11.89
CA THR A 256 0.89 -13.91 -13.32
C THR A 256 -0.60 -13.99 -13.63
N GLN A 257 -1.42 -14.38 -12.64
CA GLN A 257 -2.87 -14.53 -12.80
C GLN A 257 -3.61 -13.18 -12.93
N PHE A 258 -3.03 -12.10 -12.41
CA PHE A 258 -3.60 -10.76 -12.44
C PHE A 258 -2.56 -9.78 -12.98
N GLN A 259 -2.84 -9.22 -14.16
CA GLN A 259 -2.02 -8.19 -14.79
C GLN A 259 -2.38 -6.80 -14.24
N LEU A 260 -1.62 -5.78 -14.61
CA LEU A 260 -1.85 -4.41 -14.12
C LEU A 260 -3.30 -3.92 -14.34
N PRO A 261 -3.93 -4.08 -15.53
CA PRO A 261 -5.32 -3.66 -15.73
C PRO A 261 -6.31 -4.36 -14.79
N ASP A 262 -6.13 -5.66 -14.54
CA ASP A 262 -6.98 -6.42 -13.62
C ASP A 262 -6.89 -5.87 -12.20
N LYS A 263 -5.66 -5.54 -11.76
CA LYS A 263 -5.42 -4.96 -10.42
C LYS A 263 -6.02 -3.55 -10.31
N ILE A 264 -5.91 -2.74 -11.37
CA ILE A 264 -6.52 -1.41 -11.42
C ILE A 264 -8.05 -1.52 -11.30
N ALA A 265 -8.68 -2.44 -12.02
CA ALA A 265 -10.13 -2.66 -11.94
C ALA A 265 -10.58 -3.00 -10.52
N VAL A 266 -9.83 -3.86 -9.82
CA VAL A 266 -10.13 -4.21 -8.42
C VAL A 266 -9.93 -3.01 -7.48
N PHE A 267 -8.91 -2.18 -7.70
CA PHE A 267 -8.72 -0.94 -6.90
C PHE A 267 -9.80 0.11 -7.20
N ALA A 268 -10.32 0.16 -8.44
CA ALA A 268 -11.45 1.02 -8.79
C ALA A 268 -12.74 0.55 -8.11
N GLU A 269 -12.96 -0.75 -8.03
CA GLU A 269 -14.04 -1.35 -7.25
C GLU A 269 -13.90 -1.01 -5.75
N LEU A 270 -12.70 -1.11 -5.18
CA LEU A 270 -12.42 -0.68 -3.80
C LEU A 270 -12.81 0.79 -3.57
N LYS A 271 -12.47 1.68 -4.51
CA LYS A 271 -12.89 3.09 -4.47
C LYS A 271 -14.41 3.25 -4.50
N ALA A 272 -15.09 2.50 -5.36
CA ALA A 272 -16.55 2.52 -5.44
C ALA A 272 -17.20 2.06 -4.12
N ARG A 273 -16.67 0.99 -3.51
CA ARG A 273 -17.14 0.50 -2.20
C ARG A 273 -16.87 1.48 -1.07
N LEU A 274 -15.71 2.13 -1.06
CA LEU A 274 -15.42 3.21 -0.13
C LEU A 274 -16.47 4.32 -0.23
N LYS A 275 -16.80 4.75 -1.45
CA LYS A 275 -17.83 5.78 -1.67
C LYS A 275 -19.17 5.34 -1.07
N THR A 276 -19.66 4.15 -1.40
CA THR A 276 -20.95 3.66 -0.87
C THR A 276 -20.95 3.50 0.65
N ALA A 277 -19.81 3.13 1.24
CA ALA A 277 -19.66 3.01 2.69
C ALA A 277 -19.63 4.38 3.40
N LYS A 278 -19.06 5.41 2.76
CA LYS A 278 -19.09 6.79 3.28
C LYS A 278 -20.47 7.43 3.15
N ASP A 279 -21.18 7.13 2.06
CA ASP A 279 -22.53 7.63 1.81
C ASP A 279 -23.61 6.89 2.62
N GLY A 280 -23.26 5.81 3.33
CA GLY A 280 -24.23 4.98 4.08
C GLY A 280 -25.19 4.19 3.18
N THR A 281 -24.84 3.99 1.91
CA THR A 281 -25.71 3.32 0.91
C THR A 281 -25.38 1.84 0.70
N LEU A 282 -24.30 1.36 1.33
CA LEU A 282 -23.91 -0.04 1.27
C LEU A 282 -24.69 -0.86 2.29
N ASP A 283 -25.54 -1.79 1.84
CA ASP A 283 -26.19 -2.75 2.73
C ASP A 283 -25.19 -3.82 3.21
N THR A 284 -24.92 -3.80 4.51
CA THR A 284 -24.05 -4.76 5.20
C THR A 284 -24.81 -5.54 6.26
N GLY A 285 -26.14 -5.48 6.29
CA GLY A 285 -26.98 -6.16 7.29
C GLY A 285 -26.86 -7.68 7.25
N HIS A 286 -26.57 -8.23 6.08
CA HIS A 286 -26.34 -9.66 5.86
C HIS A 286 -24.89 -10.11 6.08
N PHE A 287 -23.97 -9.19 6.41
CA PHE A 287 -22.55 -9.54 6.61
C PHE A 287 -22.35 -10.21 7.97
N ALA A 288 -21.49 -11.23 8.02
CA ALA A 288 -21.13 -11.87 9.27
C ALA A 288 -20.35 -10.90 10.17
N VAL A 289 -20.76 -10.74 11.42
CA VAL A 289 -20.04 -9.91 12.38
C VAL A 289 -18.86 -10.70 12.97
N ILE A 290 -17.66 -10.13 12.88
CA ILE A 290 -16.50 -10.56 13.65
C ILE A 290 -16.36 -9.68 14.88
N HIS A 291 -16.14 -10.31 16.02
CA HIS A 291 -15.89 -9.59 17.25
C HIS A 291 -14.39 -9.30 17.38
N PRO A 292 -14.01 -8.11 17.88
CA PRO A 292 -12.63 -7.82 18.18
C PRO A 292 -12.10 -8.88 19.17
N PRO A 293 -10.87 -9.38 18.99
CA PRO A 293 -10.29 -10.32 19.94
C PRO A 293 -10.30 -9.69 21.33
N THR A 294 -10.70 -10.45 22.35
CA THR A 294 -10.71 -9.97 23.73
C THR A 294 -9.36 -9.36 24.05
N MET A 295 -9.37 -8.05 24.30
CA MET A 295 -8.24 -7.38 24.91
C MET A 295 -8.21 -7.97 26.32
N ALA A 296 -7.27 -8.87 26.62
CA ALA A 296 -6.97 -9.15 28.01
C ALA A 296 -6.75 -7.78 28.66
N PRO A 297 -7.42 -7.47 29.79
CA PRO A 297 -7.14 -6.23 30.49
C PRO A 297 -5.63 -6.17 30.67
N LEU A 298 -5.02 -5.07 30.24
CA LEU A 298 -3.62 -4.81 30.51
C LEU A 298 -3.51 -4.82 32.04
N ASN A 299 -3.12 -5.96 32.63
CA ASN A 299 -2.58 -5.96 33.97
C ASN A 299 -1.44 -4.95 33.93
N ASN A 300 -1.55 -3.91 34.77
CA ASN A 300 -0.68 -2.74 34.95
C ASN A 300 0.83 -3.07 35.00
N THR A 301 1.35 -3.61 33.92
CA THR A 301 2.77 -3.75 33.66
C THR A 301 3.03 -2.65 32.68
N ILE A 302 3.40 -1.50 33.24
CA ILE A 302 4.00 -0.39 32.52
C ILE A 302 5.15 -0.99 31.70
N LEU A 303 4.91 -1.24 30.42
CA LEU A 303 6.01 -1.40 29.49
C LEU A 303 6.70 -0.04 29.45
N PRO A 304 8.02 0.05 29.69
CA PRO A 304 8.69 1.33 29.74
C PRO A 304 8.49 1.99 28.37
N VAL A 305 7.79 3.12 28.38
CA VAL A 305 7.83 4.08 27.29
C VAL A 305 9.31 4.39 27.10
N LYS A 306 9.92 3.84 26.05
CA LYS A 306 11.24 4.33 25.62
C LYS A 306 10.99 5.76 25.17
N SER A 307 11.37 6.69 26.04
CA SER A 307 11.33 8.13 25.85
C SER A 307 11.74 8.48 24.42
N ILE A 308 10.88 9.20 23.71
CA ILE A 308 11.17 9.82 22.42
C ILE A 308 12.05 11.05 22.70
N SER A 309 13.27 10.84 23.19
CA SER A 309 14.25 11.91 23.42
C SER A 309 15.61 11.71 22.73
N ASN A 310 15.77 10.69 21.88
CA ASN A 310 17.08 10.41 21.24
C ASN A 310 17.10 10.53 19.71
N PHE A 311 16.35 11.47 19.13
CA PHE A 311 16.46 11.82 17.69
C PHE A 311 16.82 13.28 17.41
N LEU A 312 17.42 13.98 18.36
CA LEU A 312 18.19 15.20 18.10
C LEU A 312 19.59 15.01 18.69
N ARG A 313 20.53 14.52 17.88
CA ARG A 313 21.96 14.76 18.15
C ARG A 313 22.32 16.12 17.53
N PRO A 314 22.94 17.04 18.28
CA PRO A 314 23.62 18.17 17.67
C PRO A 314 24.71 17.65 16.73
N LEU A 315 24.87 18.29 15.57
CA LEU A 315 26.03 18.10 14.71
C LEU A 315 27.28 18.47 15.52
N ASP A 316 28.19 17.51 15.70
CA ASP A 316 29.52 17.76 16.26
C ASP A 316 30.29 18.70 15.33
N VAL A 317 30.43 19.96 15.74
CA VAL A 317 31.37 20.90 15.15
C VAL A 317 32.74 20.57 15.74
N ALA A 318 33.66 20.08 14.91
CA ALA A 318 35.03 19.81 15.30
C ALA A 318 35.72 21.11 15.77
N PRO A 319 36.55 21.06 16.85
CA PRO A 319 37.26 22.23 17.33
C PRO A 319 38.34 22.63 16.31
N THR A 320 38.24 23.86 15.80
CA THR A 320 39.28 24.51 15.01
C THR A 320 40.49 24.79 15.88
N THR A 321 41.61 24.17 15.53
CA THR A 321 42.93 24.45 16.08
C THR A 321 43.30 25.92 15.80
N SER A 322 43.59 26.70 16.84
CA SER A 322 44.07 28.08 16.70
C SER A 322 45.45 28.09 16.04
N VAL A 323 45.55 28.65 14.84
CA VAL A 323 46.82 29.11 14.28
C VAL A 323 46.91 30.60 14.61
N ALA A 324 47.88 30.94 15.46
CA ALA A 324 48.22 32.32 15.74
C ALA A 324 48.77 32.99 14.47
N THR A 325 48.06 33.98 13.97
CA THR A 325 48.59 34.93 12.98
C THR A 325 48.64 36.30 13.62
N VAL A 326 49.87 36.77 13.80
CA VAL A 326 50.23 38.11 14.25
C VAL A 326 49.67 39.14 13.25
N ILE A 327 48.91 40.11 13.74
CA ILE A 327 48.55 41.33 12.98
C ILE A 327 48.94 42.53 13.86
N PRO A 328 49.69 43.51 13.33
CA PRO A 328 50.22 44.62 14.11
C PRO A 328 49.22 45.79 14.27
N ASP A 329 49.48 46.55 15.33
CA ASP A 329 48.85 47.75 15.88
C ASP A 329 48.12 48.73 14.94
N GLY A 330 46.98 49.23 15.42
CA GLY A 330 46.24 50.41 14.92
C GLY A 330 45.09 50.80 15.88
N PRO A 331 44.72 52.09 15.98
CA PRO A 331 44.52 52.76 17.28
C PRO A 331 43.15 52.59 17.93
N VAL A 332 43.21 52.62 19.26
CA VAL A 332 42.12 52.64 20.25
C VAL A 332 41.23 53.87 20.06
N VAL A 333 39.92 53.65 19.89
CA VAL A 333 38.89 54.69 20.06
C VAL A 333 38.03 54.30 21.26
N LYS A 334 37.87 55.27 22.17
CA LYS A 334 37.27 55.19 23.50
C LYS A 334 35.81 54.73 23.50
N CYS A 335 35.48 54.00 24.57
CA CYS A 335 34.13 53.73 25.05
C CYS A 335 33.40 55.02 25.43
N GLU A 336 32.13 55.12 25.04
CA GLU A 336 31.07 55.79 25.80
C GLU A 336 29.88 54.83 25.89
N GLU A 337 29.56 54.44 27.12
CA GLU A 337 28.27 53.87 27.50
C GLU A 337 27.25 55.01 27.57
N VAL A 338 26.09 54.89 26.92
CA VAL A 338 24.88 55.62 27.31
C VAL A 338 23.66 54.71 27.13
N GLU A 339 22.72 54.95 28.03
CA GLU A 339 21.69 54.11 28.60
C GLU A 339 20.54 53.66 27.68
N GLU A 340 19.91 52.63 28.22
CA GLU A 340 18.57 52.10 28.03
C GLU A 340 17.49 53.20 28.04
N ASP A 341 16.57 53.18 27.06
CA ASP A 341 15.25 53.80 27.21
C ASP A 341 14.20 52.98 26.47
N THR A 342 13.28 52.45 27.26
CA THR A 342 12.01 51.85 26.89
C THR A 342 10.91 52.91 26.84
N GLU A 343 10.19 53.02 25.73
CA GLU A 343 8.79 53.50 25.59
C GLU A 343 8.49 53.49 24.08
N SER A 344 7.31 53.17 23.54
CA SER A 344 5.96 52.88 24.04
C SER A 344 5.15 52.35 22.84
#